data_AF-A0A2H5VNJ3-F1
#
_entry.id   AF-A0A2H5VNJ3-F1
#
_cell.length_a   1.000
_cell.length_b   1.000
_cell.length_c   1.000
_cell.angle_alpha   90.00
_cell.angle_beta   90.00
_cell.angle_gamma   90.00
#
_symmetry.space_group_name_H-M   'P 1'
#
loop_
_entity.id
_entity.type
_entity.pdbx_description
1 polymer ?
#
loop_
_entity_poly.entity_id
_entity_poly.type
_entity_poly.pdbx_seq_one_letter_code
_entity_poly.pdbx_strand_id
1 'polypeptide(L)'
;MHERDVILTGIPRSGTTLACWLLNQLPNVVALVEPWIGGRFWLGRWNPEHACRSLSRFFQSVRRQIIRYRLAPSCHVNGHVPTNTVEERRTGRPRKPIARLGKIRIEEKLLSPSFRLVVKHPAPFMALLDRLVRHFPTYAIVRHPLAVLASWNSVSLPVSKGRVPAAEWFDPSLRRALSRLPDRWDRQVYLLGWFFETYRRVLPSEAILRYEDIVASGGRALRAIIPEAAALNVPLENRNASPLYDAALMRALAERLLRTDGSYWHFYSRESVEQLIREMGR
;
A
#
# COMPACT_ATOMS: atom_id res chain seq x y z
N MET A 1 -0.24 -19.86 13.72
CA MET A 1 -0.45 -18.57 13.04
C MET A 1 0.29 -17.48 13.79
N HIS A 2 0.92 -16.55 13.08
CA HIS A 2 1.55 -15.38 13.70
C HIS A 2 0.53 -14.25 13.90
N GLU A 3 -0.46 -14.42 14.77
CA GLU A 3 -1.61 -13.50 14.90
C GLU A 3 -1.22 -12.05 15.23
N ARG A 4 -0.03 -11.84 15.80
CA ARG A 4 0.50 -10.52 16.17
C ARG A 4 1.43 -9.91 15.13
N ASP A 5 1.76 -10.65 14.07
CA ASP A 5 2.61 -10.22 12.97
C ASP A 5 1.73 -10.05 11.74
N VAL A 6 1.42 -8.80 11.43
CA VAL A 6 0.40 -8.43 10.45
C VAL A 6 1.06 -7.98 9.16
N ILE A 7 0.54 -8.49 8.05
CA ILE A 7 0.90 -8.03 6.71
C ILE A 7 -0.08 -6.95 6.28
N LEU A 8 0.47 -5.81 5.87
CA LEU A 8 -0.28 -4.75 5.20
C LEU A 8 0.21 -4.63 3.76
N THR A 9 -0.70 -4.77 2.81
CA THR A 9 -0.44 -4.48 1.40
C THR A 9 -1.48 -3.48 0.90
N GLY A 10 -1.42 -3.17 -0.38
CA GLY A 10 -2.37 -2.31 -1.04
C GLY A 10 -1.84 -1.90 -2.38
N ILE A 11 -2.71 -1.25 -3.15
CA ILE A 11 -2.32 -0.70 -4.43
C ILE A 11 -1.24 0.36 -4.17
N PRO A 12 -0.12 0.43 -4.90
CA PRO A 12 0.82 1.53 -4.75
C PRO A 12 0.08 2.86 -4.79
N ARG A 13 0.35 3.77 -3.83
CA ARG A 13 -0.37 5.05 -3.66
C ARG A 13 -1.83 4.96 -3.17
N SER A 14 -2.25 3.83 -2.59
CA SER A 14 -3.56 3.67 -1.93
C SER A 14 -3.68 4.25 -0.51
N GLY A 15 -2.60 4.73 0.10
CA GLY A 15 -2.64 5.23 1.48
C GLY A 15 -2.15 4.25 2.54
N THR A 16 -1.57 3.12 2.16
CA THR A 16 -0.91 2.18 3.10
C THR A 16 0.18 2.82 3.99
N THR A 17 0.87 3.86 3.52
CA THR A 17 1.86 4.57 4.35
C THR A 17 1.15 5.42 5.42
N LEU A 18 0.06 6.11 5.05
CA LEU A 18 -0.80 6.82 6.00
C LEU A 18 -1.36 5.84 7.04
N ALA A 19 -1.80 4.65 6.63
CA ALA A 19 -2.25 3.62 7.56
C ALA A 19 -1.15 3.19 8.55
N CYS A 20 0.09 2.98 8.10
CA CYS A 20 1.21 2.73 9.01
C CYS A 20 1.43 3.90 9.99
N TRP A 21 1.36 5.14 9.52
CA TRP A 21 1.50 6.31 10.39
C TRP A 21 0.39 6.40 11.46
N LEU A 22 -0.87 6.11 11.07
CA LEU A 22 -2.02 6.06 11.99
C LEU A 22 -1.90 4.92 13.01
N LEU A 23 -1.53 3.72 12.56
CA LEU A 23 -1.32 2.56 13.45
C LEU A 23 -0.18 2.83 14.44
N ASN A 24 0.83 3.62 14.05
CA ASN A 24 1.88 4.08 14.95
C ASN A 24 1.41 5.13 15.97
N GLN A 25 0.17 5.61 15.95
CA GLN A 25 -0.38 6.41 17.05
C GLN A 25 -0.85 5.53 18.23
N LEU A 26 -1.02 4.22 18.02
CA LEU A 26 -1.48 3.30 19.06
C LEU A 26 -0.32 2.87 19.97
N PRO A 27 -0.52 2.74 21.29
CA PRO A 27 0.56 2.54 22.25
C PRO A 27 1.31 1.20 22.08
N ASN A 28 0.59 0.10 21.81
CA ASN A 28 1.13 -1.26 21.75
C ASN A 28 1.23 -1.82 20.30
N VAL A 29 1.51 -0.93 19.33
CA VAL A 29 1.60 -1.25 17.90
C VAL A 29 2.85 -0.62 17.30
N VAL A 30 3.55 -1.36 16.46
CA VAL A 30 4.62 -0.84 15.60
C VAL A 30 4.29 -1.18 14.16
N ALA A 31 4.20 -0.17 13.29
CA ALA A 31 3.95 -0.34 11.86
C ALA A 31 5.14 0.14 11.04
N LEU A 32 5.70 -0.73 10.21
CA LEU A 32 6.90 -0.49 9.41
C LEU A 32 6.55 -0.33 7.94
N VAL A 33 7.16 0.65 7.29
CA VAL A 33 6.95 0.93 5.86
C VAL A 33 8.11 0.34 5.06
N GLU A 34 7.81 -0.62 4.22
CA GLU A 34 8.72 -1.19 3.21
C GLU A 34 10.14 -1.48 3.76
N PRO A 35 10.27 -2.17 4.91
CA PRO A 35 11.57 -2.47 5.47
C PRO A 35 12.34 -3.45 4.58
N TRP A 36 13.67 -3.46 4.70
CA TRP A 36 14.48 -4.49 4.08
C TRP A 36 14.28 -5.84 4.76
N ILE A 37 13.50 -6.70 4.10
CA ILE A 37 13.14 -8.05 4.55
C ILE A 37 14.21 -9.12 4.29
N GLY A 38 15.37 -8.73 3.73
CA GLY A 38 16.53 -9.58 3.55
C GLY A 38 16.59 -10.33 2.20
N GLY A 39 17.81 -10.65 1.74
CA GLY A 39 18.03 -11.30 0.43
C GLY A 39 17.35 -12.66 0.29
N ARG A 40 17.24 -13.43 1.37
CA ARG A 40 16.56 -14.75 1.36
C ARG A 40 15.09 -14.66 0.96
N PHE A 41 14.41 -13.58 1.33
CA PHE A 41 13.04 -13.33 0.86
C PHE A 41 13.01 -13.19 -0.67
N TRP A 42 13.91 -12.39 -1.24
CA TRP A 42 13.98 -12.13 -2.69
C TRP A 42 14.46 -13.33 -3.51
N LEU A 43 15.31 -14.19 -2.93
CA LEU A 43 15.68 -15.49 -3.50
C LEU A 43 14.49 -16.47 -3.53
N GLY A 44 13.49 -16.24 -2.69
CA GLY A 44 12.24 -17.01 -2.65
C GLY A 44 11.36 -16.86 -3.89
N ARG A 45 11.78 -16.13 -4.95
CA ARG A 45 11.04 -16.07 -6.22
C ARG A 45 10.76 -17.44 -6.83
N TRP A 46 11.69 -18.38 -6.63
CA TRP A 46 11.58 -19.76 -7.12
C TRP A 46 10.90 -20.70 -6.11
N ASN A 47 10.66 -20.22 -4.90
CA ASN A 47 10.03 -20.98 -3.83
C ASN A 47 9.26 -20.00 -2.90
N PRO A 48 8.00 -19.66 -3.24
CA PRO A 48 7.18 -18.74 -2.46
C PRO A 48 7.06 -19.10 -0.97
N GLU A 49 7.08 -20.39 -0.63
CA GLU A 49 7.07 -20.84 0.77
C GLU A 49 8.38 -20.49 1.50
N HIS A 50 9.52 -20.49 0.79
CA HIS A 50 10.78 -20.00 1.34
C HIS A 50 10.73 -18.49 1.63
N ALA A 51 10.08 -17.70 0.78
CA ALA A 51 9.84 -16.28 1.04
C ALA A 51 9.01 -16.07 2.32
N CYS A 52 7.93 -16.86 2.49
CA CYS A 52 7.07 -16.81 3.68
C CYS A 52 7.85 -17.17 4.96
N ARG A 53 8.63 -18.27 4.96
CA ARG A 53 9.48 -18.64 6.10
C ARG A 53 10.54 -17.57 6.42
N SER A 54 11.11 -16.95 5.39
CA SER A 54 12.06 -15.84 5.57
C SER A 54 11.40 -14.63 6.23
N LEU A 55 10.15 -14.37 5.89
CA LEU A 55 9.36 -13.30 6.50
C LEU A 55 9.02 -13.59 7.98
N SER A 56 8.69 -14.83 8.35
CA SER A 56 8.53 -15.21 9.77
C SER A 56 9.79 -14.93 10.59
N ARG A 57 10.97 -15.27 10.04
CA ARG A 57 12.27 -14.98 10.67
C ARG A 57 12.53 -13.49 10.75
N PHE A 58 12.14 -12.72 9.74
CA PHE A 58 12.21 -11.27 9.75
C PHE A 58 11.39 -10.69 10.92
N PHE A 59 10.12 -11.08 11.07
CA PHE A 59 9.28 -10.63 12.19
C PHE A 59 9.90 -10.96 13.55
N GLN A 60 10.35 -12.20 13.76
CA GLN A 60 11.03 -12.61 15.00
C GLN A 60 12.30 -11.79 15.28
N SER A 61 13.10 -11.52 14.24
CA SER A 61 14.32 -10.71 14.35
C SER A 61 14.00 -9.26 14.74
N VAL A 62 13.04 -8.65 14.04
CA VAL A 62 12.63 -7.26 14.28
C VAL A 62 12.00 -7.09 15.65
N ARG A 63 11.16 -8.03 16.11
CA ARG A 63 10.63 -8.02 17.48
C ARG A 63 11.73 -7.98 18.52
N ARG A 64 12.74 -8.85 18.39
CA ARG A 64 13.89 -8.87 19.30
C ARG A 64 14.66 -7.55 19.26
N GLN A 65 14.83 -6.95 18.08
CA GLN A 65 15.50 -5.65 17.94
C GLN A 65 14.72 -4.52 18.60
N ILE A 66 13.40 -4.48 18.43
CA ILE A 66 12.53 -3.47 19.04
C ILE A 66 12.55 -3.60 20.56
N ILE A 67 12.36 -4.82 21.09
CA ILE A 67 12.32 -5.04 22.54
C ILE A 67 13.66 -4.68 23.18
N ARG A 68 14.78 -5.15 22.60
CA ARG A 68 16.11 -5.00 23.19
C ARG A 68 16.73 -3.62 22.97
N TYR A 69 16.56 -3.05 21.79
CA TYR A 69 17.30 -1.86 21.36
C TYR A 69 16.41 -0.69 20.96
N ARG A 70 15.08 -0.85 20.97
CA ARG A 70 14.12 0.17 20.51
C ARG A 70 14.42 0.66 19.08
N LEU A 71 14.91 -0.24 18.23
CA LEU A 71 15.24 0.04 16.83
C LEU A 71 14.47 -0.91 15.91
N ALA A 72 13.98 -0.37 14.79
CA ALA A 72 13.35 -1.15 13.74
C ALA A 72 13.81 -0.68 12.35
N PRO A 73 13.96 -1.59 11.37
CA PRO A 73 14.16 -1.19 9.98
C PRO A 73 12.85 -0.63 9.41
N SER A 74 12.91 0.51 8.72
CA SER A 74 11.77 1.07 7.99
C SER A 74 12.24 2.09 6.96
N CYS A 75 11.49 2.26 5.88
CA CYS A 75 11.51 3.52 5.13
C CYS A 75 10.99 4.64 6.03
N HIS A 76 11.69 5.76 6.03
CA HIS A 76 11.43 6.87 6.95
C HIS A 76 11.83 8.21 6.34
N VAL A 77 11.32 9.28 6.93
CA VAL A 77 11.79 10.66 6.74
C VAL A 77 12.28 11.15 8.09
N ASN A 78 13.55 11.54 8.19
CA ASN A 78 14.17 12.06 9.41
C ASN A 78 13.98 11.17 10.67
N GLY A 79 14.07 9.85 10.52
CA GLY A 79 13.89 8.89 11.62
C GLY A 79 12.45 8.48 11.92
N HIS A 80 11.45 9.05 11.24
CA HIS A 80 10.03 8.78 11.50
C HIS A 80 9.30 8.15 10.30
N VAL A 81 8.33 7.29 10.58
CA VAL A 81 7.39 6.80 9.56
C VAL A 81 6.53 7.99 9.10
N PRO A 82 6.58 8.38 7.81
CA PRO A 82 5.84 9.55 7.34
C PRO A 82 4.39 9.19 6.97
N THR A 83 3.53 10.20 6.78
CA THR A 83 2.20 10.02 6.16
C THR A 83 2.28 9.76 4.65
N ASN A 84 3.35 10.23 4.00
CA ASN A 84 3.60 10.12 2.57
C ASN A 84 5.10 9.96 2.27
N THR A 85 5.45 9.23 1.20
CA THR A 85 6.85 8.90 0.84
C THR A 85 7.37 9.65 -0.38
N VAL A 86 6.60 10.60 -0.94
CA VAL A 86 6.98 11.41 -2.10
C VAL A 86 6.79 12.90 -1.82
N GLU A 87 7.47 13.75 -2.58
CA GLU A 87 7.33 15.21 -2.51
C GLU A 87 5.84 15.66 -2.59
N GLU A 88 5.51 16.73 -1.86
CA GLU A 88 4.14 17.30 -1.81
C GLU A 88 4.02 18.63 -2.57
N ARG A 89 5.02 18.96 -3.40
CA ARG A 89 5.04 20.20 -4.20
C ARG A 89 4.92 19.89 -5.68
N ARG A 90 4.15 20.70 -6.40
CA ARG A 90 4.08 20.67 -7.87
C ARG A 90 5.25 21.50 -8.41
N THR A 91 6.13 20.87 -9.18
CA THR A 91 7.34 21.51 -9.71
C THR A 91 7.47 21.35 -11.24
N GLY A 92 6.35 21.14 -11.93
CA GLY A 92 6.30 20.86 -13.38
C GLY A 92 6.87 19.49 -13.80
N ARG A 93 7.58 18.80 -12.89
CA ARG A 93 8.16 17.46 -13.08
C ARG A 93 7.45 16.42 -12.19
N PRO A 94 7.58 15.11 -12.50
CA PRO A 94 7.09 14.06 -11.62
C PRO A 94 7.74 14.13 -10.24
N ARG A 95 6.92 13.95 -9.19
CA ARG A 95 7.34 14.06 -7.79
C ARG A 95 8.27 12.92 -7.40
N LYS A 96 9.36 13.24 -6.70
CA LYS A 96 10.38 12.24 -6.32
C LYS A 96 10.08 11.58 -4.97
N PRO A 97 10.55 10.35 -4.73
CA PRO A 97 10.57 9.77 -3.40
C PRO A 97 11.43 10.60 -2.44
N ILE A 98 10.95 10.77 -1.20
CA ILE A 98 11.67 11.48 -0.12
C ILE A 98 12.03 10.56 1.06
N ALA A 99 11.37 9.40 1.15
CA ALA A 99 11.66 8.42 2.18
C ALA A 99 12.91 7.61 1.81
N ARG A 100 13.75 7.34 2.81
CA ARG A 100 14.92 6.46 2.67
C ARG A 100 14.79 5.26 3.60
N LEU A 101 15.38 4.15 3.20
CA LEU A 101 15.50 2.98 4.06
C LEU A 101 16.55 3.25 5.15
N GLY A 102 16.21 2.92 6.39
CA GLY A 102 17.12 3.05 7.53
C GLY A 102 16.57 2.38 8.78
N LYS A 103 17.18 2.68 9.92
CA LYS A 103 16.65 2.31 11.23
C LYS A 103 15.90 3.52 11.81
N ILE A 104 14.72 3.27 12.34
CA ILE A 104 13.95 4.24 13.13
C ILE A 104 14.04 3.86 14.60
N ARG A 105 13.98 4.86 15.48
CA ARG A 105 13.85 4.63 16.92
C ARG A 105 12.38 4.53 17.28
N ILE A 106 12.06 3.57 18.14
CA ILE A 106 10.72 3.36 18.69
C ILE A 106 10.71 3.91 20.11
N GLU A 107 10.78 5.24 20.19
CA GLU A 107 10.72 6.00 21.43
C GLU A 107 9.25 6.16 21.87
N GLU A 108 9.01 6.46 23.15
CA GLU A 108 7.69 6.86 23.71
C GLU A 108 6.59 5.77 23.78
N LYS A 109 6.78 4.59 23.18
CA LYS A 109 5.78 3.51 23.21
C LYS A 109 5.95 2.54 24.38
N LEU A 110 4.87 2.35 25.14
CA LEU A 110 4.70 1.27 26.11
C LEU A 110 4.40 -0.05 25.38
N LEU A 111 5.48 -0.70 24.90
CA LEU A 111 5.39 -1.98 24.20
C LEU A 111 5.43 -3.14 25.19
N SER A 112 4.38 -3.95 25.17
CA SER A 112 4.42 -5.30 25.75
C SER A 112 5.27 -6.24 24.86
N PRO A 113 5.79 -7.36 25.36
CA PRO A 113 6.44 -8.39 24.51
C PRO A 113 5.55 -8.91 23.37
N SER A 114 4.22 -8.80 23.52
CA SER A 114 3.20 -9.23 22.57
C SER A 114 2.60 -8.11 21.72
N PHE A 115 3.28 -6.95 21.63
CA PHE A 115 2.86 -5.81 20.78
C PHE A 115 2.55 -6.25 19.34
N ARG A 116 1.65 -5.56 18.65
CA ARG A 116 1.33 -5.85 17.24
C ARG A 116 2.42 -5.29 16.33
N LEU A 117 3.02 -6.13 15.48
CA LEU A 117 4.01 -5.71 14.49
C LEU A 117 3.37 -5.77 13.11
N VAL A 118 3.13 -4.62 12.51
CA VAL A 118 2.55 -4.48 11.17
C VAL A 118 3.69 -4.19 10.20
N VAL A 119 3.82 -4.97 9.14
CA VAL A 119 4.82 -4.72 8.10
C VAL A 119 4.08 -4.46 6.80
N LYS A 120 4.37 -3.32 6.19
CA LYS A 120 3.81 -2.93 4.92
C LYS A 120 4.79 -3.14 3.79
N HIS A 121 4.38 -3.85 2.74
CA HIS A 121 5.08 -3.84 1.45
C HIS A 121 4.08 -4.02 0.29
N PRO A 122 3.90 -3.04 -0.62
CA PRO A 122 2.82 -3.13 -1.62
C PRO A 122 3.05 -4.25 -2.63
N ALA A 123 4.13 -4.15 -3.41
CA ALA A 123 4.37 -5.01 -4.57
C ALA A 123 4.69 -6.49 -4.26
N PRO A 124 5.71 -6.82 -3.45
CA PRO A 124 6.06 -8.22 -3.20
C PRO A 124 5.01 -8.95 -2.35
N PHE A 125 4.35 -8.30 -1.40
CA PHE A 125 3.29 -8.97 -0.63
C PHE A 125 2.04 -9.23 -1.46
N MET A 126 1.72 -8.31 -2.37
CA MET A 126 0.67 -8.55 -3.34
C MET A 126 0.97 -9.76 -4.24
N ALA A 127 2.20 -9.86 -4.77
CA ALA A 127 2.57 -10.97 -5.64
C ALA A 127 2.62 -12.33 -4.93
N LEU A 128 2.75 -12.34 -3.60
CA LEU A 128 2.78 -13.55 -2.75
C LEU A 128 1.50 -13.72 -1.92
N LEU A 129 0.43 -12.97 -2.22
CA LEU A 129 -0.72 -12.81 -1.34
C LEU A 129 -1.37 -14.15 -0.98
N ASP A 130 -1.55 -15.02 -1.97
CA ASP A 130 -2.18 -16.35 -1.85
C ASP A 130 -1.41 -17.32 -0.94
N ARG A 131 -0.13 -17.05 -0.69
CA ARG A 131 0.70 -17.78 0.27
C ARG A 131 0.74 -17.07 1.62
N LEU A 132 0.90 -15.75 1.63
CA LEU A 132 1.01 -14.96 2.87
C LEU A 132 -0.22 -15.09 3.77
N VAL A 133 -1.43 -15.12 3.19
CA VAL A 133 -2.70 -15.28 3.94
C VAL A 133 -2.78 -16.58 4.75
N ARG A 134 -2.00 -17.61 4.40
CA ARG A 134 -1.98 -18.90 5.11
C ARG A 134 -1.16 -18.84 6.41
N HIS A 135 -0.28 -17.84 6.52
CA HIS A 135 0.72 -17.75 7.59
C HIS A 135 0.49 -16.54 8.51
N PHE A 136 -0.03 -15.44 7.95
CA PHE A 136 -0.18 -14.14 8.62
C PHE A 136 -1.57 -13.54 8.40
N PRO A 137 -2.14 -12.87 9.43
CA PRO A 137 -3.22 -11.92 9.20
C PRO A 137 -2.79 -10.88 8.17
N THR A 138 -3.54 -10.79 7.08
CA THR A 138 -3.15 -9.99 5.91
C THR A 138 -4.30 -9.08 5.52
N TYR A 139 -3.99 -7.79 5.35
CA TYR A 139 -4.96 -6.77 5.01
C TYR A 139 -4.48 -5.99 3.78
N ALA A 140 -5.41 -5.57 2.94
CA ALA A 140 -5.14 -4.74 1.77
C ALA A 140 -5.86 -3.40 1.89
N ILE A 141 -5.22 -2.34 1.38
CA ILE A 141 -5.88 -1.05 1.18
C ILE A 141 -6.06 -0.81 -0.32
N VAL A 142 -7.30 -0.56 -0.70
CA VAL A 142 -7.70 -0.10 -2.02
C VAL A 142 -8.07 1.39 -1.96
N ARG A 143 -8.09 2.05 -3.11
CA ARG A 143 -8.38 3.48 -3.22
C ARG A 143 -9.08 3.75 -4.53
N HIS A 144 -9.85 4.85 -4.60
CA HIS A 144 -10.57 5.26 -5.80
C HIS A 144 -9.71 5.10 -7.07
N PRO A 145 -10.17 4.30 -8.06
CA PRO A 145 -9.32 3.82 -9.15
C PRO A 145 -8.74 4.96 -9.99
N LEU A 146 -9.54 5.97 -10.28
CA LEU A 146 -9.08 7.16 -11.01
C LEU A 146 -8.03 7.96 -10.21
N ALA A 147 -8.19 8.08 -8.89
CA ALA A 147 -7.23 8.81 -8.04
C ALA A 147 -5.89 8.07 -7.93
N VAL A 148 -5.92 6.73 -7.97
CA VAL A 148 -4.70 5.91 -8.05
C VAL A 148 -3.97 6.17 -9.36
N LEU A 149 -4.66 6.11 -10.51
CA LEU A 149 -4.05 6.36 -11.82
C LEU A 149 -3.47 7.79 -11.92
N ALA A 150 -4.21 8.78 -11.43
CA ALA A 150 -3.73 10.15 -11.31
C ALA A 150 -2.46 10.24 -10.44
N SER A 151 -2.48 9.58 -9.28
CA SER A 151 -1.33 9.55 -8.40
C SER A 151 -0.12 8.86 -9.03
N TRP A 152 -0.31 7.78 -9.80
CA TRP A 152 0.79 7.08 -10.48
C TRP A 152 1.45 7.96 -11.52
N ASN A 153 0.69 8.77 -12.26
CA ASN A 153 1.25 9.66 -13.27
C ASN A 153 1.88 10.93 -12.68
N SER A 154 1.62 11.26 -11.41
CA SER A 154 2.21 12.42 -10.73
C SER A 154 3.55 12.15 -10.03
N VAL A 155 4.09 10.93 -10.09
CA VAL A 155 5.29 10.51 -9.33
C VAL A 155 6.32 9.81 -10.21
N SER A 156 7.60 9.95 -9.88
CA SER A 156 8.71 9.28 -10.57
C SER A 156 8.94 7.86 -10.04
N LEU A 157 7.92 6.99 -10.15
CA LEU A 157 7.98 5.58 -9.76
C LEU A 157 7.69 4.66 -10.96
N PRO A 158 8.08 3.37 -10.93
CA PRO A 158 7.79 2.43 -12.02
C PRO A 158 6.30 2.33 -12.40
N VAL A 159 5.40 2.51 -11.44
CA VAL A 159 3.94 2.51 -11.67
C VAL A 159 3.49 3.62 -12.64
N SER A 160 4.23 4.72 -12.74
CA SER A 160 3.98 5.77 -13.75
C SER A 160 4.16 5.28 -15.20
N LYS A 161 4.85 4.15 -15.38
CA LYS A 161 5.07 3.47 -16.67
C LYS A 161 4.22 2.21 -16.83
N GLY A 162 3.33 1.92 -15.87
CA GLY A 162 2.54 0.69 -15.83
C GLY A 162 3.38 -0.54 -15.49
N ARG A 163 4.38 -0.39 -14.63
CA ARG A 163 5.30 -1.46 -14.20
C ARG A 163 5.38 -1.55 -12.69
N VAL A 164 5.63 -2.75 -12.18
CA VAL A 164 5.84 -3.03 -10.75
C VAL A 164 6.94 -4.09 -10.61
N PRO A 165 8.23 -3.71 -10.77
CA PRO A 165 9.32 -4.67 -10.92
C PRO A 165 9.38 -5.74 -9.83
N ALA A 166 9.14 -5.37 -8.57
CA ALA A 166 9.12 -6.32 -7.46
C ALA A 166 7.98 -7.34 -7.58
N ALA A 167 6.80 -6.95 -8.05
CA ALA A 167 5.71 -7.90 -8.28
C ALA A 167 5.97 -8.76 -9.54
N GLU A 168 6.42 -8.15 -10.63
CA GLU A 168 6.82 -8.81 -11.88
C GLU A 168 7.96 -9.84 -11.68
N TRP A 169 8.78 -9.66 -10.64
CA TRP A 169 9.82 -10.59 -10.24
C TRP A 169 9.27 -11.89 -9.65
N PHE A 170 8.22 -11.79 -8.85
CA PHE A 170 7.54 -12.93 -8.23
C PHE A 170 6.45 -13.53 -9.13
N ASP A 171 5.89 -12.74 -10.05
CA ASP A 171 4.86 -13.14 -11.01
C ASP A 171 5.32 -12.92 -12.46
N PRO A 172 5.96 -13.93 -13.08
CA PRO A 172 6.35 -13.88 -14.49
C PRO A 172 5.17 -13.76 -15.46
N SER A 173 3.96 -14.17 -15.06
CA SER A 173 2.77 -14.04 -15.90
C SER A 173 2.31 -12.58 -15.95
N LEU A 174 2.32 -11.86 -14.83
CA LEU A 174 2.13 -10.41 -14.80
C LEU A 174 3.14 -9.69 -15.71
N ARG A 175 4.43 -10.03 -15.60
CA ARG A 175 5.48 -9.44 -16.44
C ARG A 175 5.20 -9.62 -17.93
N ARG A 176 4.79 -10.83 -18.34
CA ARG A 176 4.44 -11.14 -19.74
C ARG A 176 3.21 -10.36 -20.20
N ALA A 177 2.16 -10.30 -19.39
CA ALA A 177 0.94 -9.57 -19.71
C ALA A 177 1.23 -8.07 -19.93
N LEU A 178 1.97 -7.44 -19.00
CA LEU A 178 2.33 -6.03 -19.12
C LEU A 178 3.23 -5.74 -20.33
N SER A 179 4.10 -6.67 -20.72
CA SER A 179 4.96 -6.48 -21.91
C SER A 179 4.22 -6.59 -23.24
N ARG A 180 3.02 -7.16 -23.29
CA ARG A 180 2.18 -7.21 -24.49
C ARG A 180 1.37 -5.94 -24.72
N LEU A 181 1.28 -5.07 -23.72
CA LEU A 181 0.55 -3.80 -23.80
C LEU A 181 1.53 -2.68 -24.15
N PRO A 182 1.50 -2.14 -25.39
CA PRO A 182 2.46 -1.12 -25.83
C PRO A 182 2.22 0.23 -25.16
N ASP A 183 0.94 0.62 -25.02
CA ASP A 183 0.54 1.86 -24.39
C ASP A 183 0.71 1.80 -22.86
N ARG A 184 1.21 2.91 -22.29
CA ARG A 184 1.51 2.97 -20.85
C ARG A 184 0.26 3.04 -19.98
N TRP A 185 -0.81 3.68 -20.43
CA TRP A 185 -2.03 3.84 -19.66
C TRP A 185 -2.84 2.54 -19.71
N ASP A 186 -2.81 1.81 -20.82
CA ASP A 186 -3.39 0.47 -20.90
C ASP A 186 -2.68 -0.49 -19.94
N ARG A 187 -1.34 -0.43 -19.86
CA ARG A 187 -0.58 -1.13 -18.80
C ARG A 187 -1.02 -0.73 -17.40
N GLN A 188 -1.26 0.56 -17.15
CA GLN A 188 -1.70 1.02 -15.83
C GLN A 188 -3.12 0.54 -15.48
N VAL A 189 -4.07 0.60 -16.41
CA VAL A 189 -5.44 0.13 -16.20
C VAL A 189 -5.45 -1.39 -15.99
N TYR A 190 -4.70 -2.14 -16.79
CA TYR A 190 -4.51 -3.58 -16.58
C TYR A 190 -3.93 -3.88 -15.19
N LEU A 191 -2.84 -3.19 -14.83
CA LEU A 191 -2.18 -3.37 -13.55
C LEU A 191 -3.11 -3.04 -12.37
N LEU A 192 -3.91 -1.98 -12.50
CA LEU A 192 -4.93 -1.62 -11.51
C LEU A 192 -5.93 -2.75 -11.34
N GLY A 193 -6.47 -3.29 -12.44
CA GLY A 193 -7.36 -4.45 -12.43
C GLY A 193 -6.72 -5.66 -11.75
N TRP A 194 -5.45 -5.96 -12.05
CA TRP A 194 -4.71 -7.07 -11.43
C TRP A 194 -4.60 -6.95 -9.90
N PHE A 195 -4.35 -5.74 -9.37
CA PHE A 195 -4.35 -5.51 -7.92
C PHE A 195 -5.72 -5.80 -7.30
N PHE A 196 -6.76 -5.16 -7.82
CA PHE A 196 -8.13 -5.31 -7.31
C PHE A 196 -8.63 -6.75 -7.39
N GLU A 197 -8.39 -7.42 -8.52
CA GLU A 197 -8.83 -8.80 -8.72
C GLU A 197 -8.19 -9.75 -7.72
N THR A 198 -6.88 -9.64 -7.51
CA THR A 198 -6.21 -10.56 -6.59
C THR A 198 -6.63 -10.31 -5.15
N TYR A 199 -6.83 -9.06 -4.73
CA TYR A 199 -7.38 -8.78 -3.40
C TYR A 199 -8.77 -9.39 -3.24
N ARG A 200 -9.68 -9.13 -4.19
CA ARG A 200 -11.05 -9.69 -4.18
C ARG A 200 -11.07 -11.22 -4.14
N ARG A 201 -10.17 -11.86 -4.88
CA ARG A 201 -10.10 -13.32 -5.01
C ARG A 201 -9.52 -14.00 -3.77
N VAL A 202 -8.55 -13.37 -3.11
CA VAL A 202 -7.72 -14.02 -2.09
C VAL A 202 -8.08 -13.60 -0.67
N LEU A 203 -8.50 -12.34 -0.48
CA LEU A 203 -8.84 -11.81 0.84
C LEU A 203 -10.35 -11.83 1.05
N PRO A 204 -10.80 -12.09 2.28
CA PRO A 204 -12.19 -11.87 2.63
C PRO A 204 -12.47 -10.35 2.68
N SER A 205 -13.73 -9.95 2.51
CA SER A 205 -14.11 -8.56 2.19
C SER A 205 -13.73 -7.53 3.27
N GLU A 206 -13.68 -7.97 4.50
CA GLU A 206 -13.44 -7.28 5.77
C GLU A 206 -11.94 -7.02 5.97
N ALA A 207 -11.09 -7.80 5.27
CA ALA A 207 -9.66 -7.59 5.20
C ALA A 207 -9.25 -6.60 4.10
N ILE A 208 -10.20 -6.07 3.32
CA ILE A 208 -9.98 -5.10 2.25
C ILE A 208 -10.56 -3.75 2.67
N LEU A 209 -9.70 -2.82 3.06
CA LEU A 209 -10.10 -1.49 3.53
C LEU A 209 -10.03 -0.48 2.38
N ARG A 210 -10.97 0.47 2.35
CA ARG A 210 -10.91 1.61 1.43
C ARG A 210 -10.18 2.77 2.08
N TYR A 211 -9.32 3.42 1.31
CA TYR A 211 -8.65 4.67 1.70
C TYR A 211 -9.65 5.73 2.18
N GLU A 212 -10.77 5.84 1.48
CA GLU A 212 -11.81 6.81 1.74
C GLU A 212 -12.43 6.61 3.13
N ASP A 213 -12.66 5.36 3.53
CA ASP A 213 -13.19 5.03 4.86
C ASP A 213 -12.17 5.35 5.96
N ILE A 214 -10.88 5.08 5.71
CA ILE A 214 -9.80 5.43 6.66
C ILE A 214 -9.76 6.94 6.88
N VAL A 215 -9.84 7.73 5.81
CA VAL A 215 -9.82 9.19 5.90
C VAL A 215 -11.08 9.74 6.56
N ALA A 216 -12.26 9.35 6.07
CA ALA A 216 -13.54 9.85 6.57
C ALA A 216 -13.76 9.53 8.05
N SER A 217 -13.22 8.40 8.52
CA SER A 217 -13.32 7.99 9.91
C SER A 217 -12.19 8.50 10.82
N GLY A 218 -11.27 9.33 10.31
CA GLY A 218 -10.11 9.79 11.09
C GLY A 218 -9.21 8.64 11.56
N GLY A 219 -9.18 7.53 10.81
CA GLY A 219 -8.40 6.34 11.08
C GLY A 219 -9.15 5.17 11.74
N ARG A 220 -10.39 5.36 12.21
CA ARG A 220 -11.14 4.29 12.92
C ARG A 220 -11.39 3.04 12.09
N ALA A 221 -11.47 3.16 10.76
CA ALA A 221 -11.62 2.01 9.86
C ALA A 221 -10.48 0.98 10.02
N LEU A 222 -9.30 1.40 10.51
CA LEU A 222 -8.18 0.51 10.80
C LEU A 222 -8.46 -0.47 11.96
N ARG A 223 -9.61 -0.35 12.65
CA ARG A 223 -10.05 -1.30 13.67
C ARG A 223 -10.19 -2.73 13.15
N ALA A 224 -10.41 -2.88 11.84
CA ALA A 224 -10.39 -4.19 11.18
C ALA A 224 -9.02 -4.88 11.29
N ILE A 225 -7.93 -4.10 11.33
CA ILE A 225 -6.56 -4.61 11.49
C ILE A 225 -6.25 -4.78 12.98
N ILE A 226 -6.44 -3.72 13.75
CA ILE A 226 -6.10 -3.62 15.17
C ILE A 226 -7.30 -2.98 15.91
N PRO A 227 -8.04 -3.72 16.76
CA PRO A 227 -9.28 -3.22 17.38
C PRO A 227 -9.16 -1.84 18.06
N GLU A 228 -8.03 -1.58 18.70
CA GLU A 228 -7.72 -0.32 19.41
C GLU A 228 -7.71 0.90 18.49
N ALA A 229 -7.57 0.72 17.17
CA ALA A 229 -7.71 1.80 16.19
C ALA A 229 -9.11 2.44 16.19
N ALA A 230 -10.13 1.79 16.79
CA ALA A 230 -11.45 2.38 16.97
C ALA A 230 -11.42 3.70 17.78
N ALA A 231 -10.38 3.93 18.58
CA ALA A 231 -10.17 5.17 19.34
C ALA A 231 -9.49 6.29 18.55
N LEU A 232 -9.01 6.04 17.32
CA LEU A 232 -8.39 7.07 16.50
C LEU A 232 -9.41 8.15 16.10
N ASN A 233 -8.97 9.40 16.05
CA ASN A 233 -9.78 10.50 15.56
C ASN A 233 -8.88 11.61 15.02
N VAL A 234 -8.03 11.25 14.06
CA VAL A 234 -7.10 12.22 13.44
C VAL A 234 -7.85 13.00 12.35
N PRO A 235 -7.78 14.33 12.32
CA PRO A 235 -8.31 15.09 11.19
C PRO A 235 -7.50 14.77 9.93
N LEU A 236 -8.14 14.17 8.93
CA LEU A 236 -7.51 13.74 7.69
C LEU A 236 -8.22 14.37 6.49
N GLU A 237 -7.44 14.76 5.49
CA GLU A 237 -7.96 15.29 4.24
C GLU A 237 -7.97 14.20 3.15
N ASN A 238 -9.07 14.13 2.40
CA ASN A 238 -9.16 13.23 1.26
C ASN A 238 -8.35 13.78 0.09
N ARG A 239 -7.35 13.01 -0.35
CA ARG A 239 -6.44 13.42 -1.43
C ARG A 239 -6.85 12.89 -2.81
N ASN A 240 -8.08 12.43 -3.00
CA ASN A 240 -8.55 11.88 -4.29
C ASN A 240 -8.62 12.95 -5.39
N ALA A 241 -9.01 14.17 -5.03
CA ALA A 241 -9.03 15.34 -5.91
C ALA A 241 -7.82 16.26 -5.66
N SER A 242 -6.63 15.70 -5.38
CA SER A 242 -5.46 16.50 -5.02
C SER A 242 -5.10 17.54 -6.09
N PRO A 243 -4.78 18.80 -5.73
CA PRO A 243 -4.34 19.84 -6.69
C PRO A 243 -2.99 19.52 -7.35
N LEU A 244 -2.31 18.48 -6.87
CA LEU A 244 -1.08 17.95 -7.47
C LEU A 244 -1.34 17.08 -8.70
N TYR A 245 -2.60 16.74 -8.99
CA TYR A 245 -2.98 15.96 -10.15
C TYR A 245 -3.28 16.86 -11.35
N ASP A 246 -3.00 16.35 -12.54
CA ASP A 246 -3.30 17.02 -13.80
C ASP A 246 -4.74 16.71 -14.21
N ALA A 247 -5.59 17.74 -14.26
CA ALA A 247 -7.02 17.58 -14.54
C ALA A 247 -7.31 17.07 -15.96
N ALA A 248 -6.55 17.53 -16.96
CA ALA A 248 -6.71 17.08 -18.34
C ALA A 248 -6.34 15.59 -18.46
N LEU A 249 -5.23 15.19 -17.82
CA LEU A 249 -4.84 13.79 -17.74
C LEU A 249 -5.88 12.95 -17.00
N MET A 250 -6.45 13.44 -15.90
CA MET A 250 -7.47 12.69 -15.18
C MET A 250 -8.72 12.45 -16.02
N ARG A 251 -9.17 13.43 -16.81
CA ARG A 251 -10.28 13.22 -17.77
C ARG A 251 -9.96 12.12 -18.78
N ALA A 252 -8.78 12.15 -19.39
CA ALA A 252 -8.35 11.12 -20.35
C ALA A 252 -8.25 9.72 -19.72
N LEU A 253 -7.76 9.63 -18.48
CA LEU A 253 -7.70 8.37 -17.74
C LEU A 253 -9.10 7.86 -17.34
N ALA A 254 -10.03 8.76 -17.00
CA ALA A 254 -11.40 8.40 -16.66
C ALA A 254 -12.13 7.80 -17.87
N GLU A 255 -12.03 8.43 -19.04
CA GLU A 255 -12.62 7.90 -20.28
C GLU A 255 -12.13 6.48 -20.59
N ARG A 256 -10.83 6.23 -20.43
CA ARG A 256 -10.26 4.89 -20.62
C ARG A 256 -10.76 3.91 -19.57
N LEU A 257 -10.76 4.30 -18.30
CA LEU A 257 -11.20 3.47 -17.19
C LEU A 257 -12.67 3.04 -17.37
N LEU A 258 -13.56 3.98 -17.71
CA LEU A 258 -15.00 3.74 -17.85
C LEU A 258 -15.34 2.74 -18.97
N ARG A 259 -14.48 2.59 -19.99
CA ARG A 259 -14.64 1.67 -21.12
C ARG A 259 -14.17 0.23 -20.83
N THR A 260 -13.79 -0.06 -19.60
CA THR A 260 -13.26 -1.37 -19.21
C THR A 260 -14.10 -1.99 -18.11
N ASP A 261 -13.98 -3.31 -17.93
CA ASP A 261 -14.72 -4.11 -16.94
C ASP A 261 -13.78 -4.68 -15.85
N GLY A 262 -12.80 -3.89 -15.43
CA GLY A 262 -11.83 -4.34 -14.42
C GLY A 262 -12.45 -4.52 -13.03
N SER A 263 -11.83 -5.38 -12.21
CA SER A 263 -12.36 -5.78 -10.89
C SER A 263 -12.48 -4.66 -9.85
N TYR A 264 -11.96 -3.45 -10.13
CA TYR A 264 -12.23 -2.27 -9.29
C TYR A 264 -13.71 -1.88 -9.26
N TRP A 265 -14.52 -2.27 -10.25
CA TRP A 265 -15.96 -2.02 -10.24
C TRP A 265 -16.73 -2.82 -9.18
N HIS A 266 -16.10 -3.82 -8.56
CA HIS A 266 -16.66 -4.46 -7.36
C HIS A 266 -16.54 -3.60 -6.10
N PHE A 267 -15.70 -2.56 -6.12
CA PHE A 267 -15.39 -1.73 -4.95
C PHE A 267 -15.82 -0.26 -5.13
N TYR A 268 -15.94 0.18 -6.37
CA TYR A 268 -16.28 1.54 -6.76
C TYR A 268 -17.30 1.50 -7.88
N SER A 269 -18.13 2.53 -7.97
CA SER A 269 -19.11 2.65 -9.04
C SER A 269 -18.55 3.51 -10.19
N ARG A 270 -19.13 3.38 -11.38
CA ARG A 270 -18.75 4.23 -12.52
C ARG A 270 -19.10 5.69 -12.26
N GLU A 271 -20.23 5.90 -11.60
CA GLU A 271 -20.74 7.21 -11.19
C GLU A 271 -19.76 7.92 -10.24
N SER A 272 -19.05 7.18 -9.37
CA SER A 272 -18.03 7.79 -8.49
C SER A 272 -16.84 8.35 -9.28
N VAL A 273 -16.48 7.71 -10.39
CA VAL A 273 -15.43 8.19 -11.30
C VAL A 273 -15.89 9.45 -12.03
N GLU A 274 -17.12 9.46 -12.54
CA GLU A 274 -17.70 10.64 -13.19
C GLU A 274 -17.84 11.81 -12.23
N GLN A 275 -18.25 11.55 -10.98
CA GLN A 275 -18.34 12.57 -9.94
C GLN A 275 -16.98 13.19 -9.64
N LEU A 276 -15.92 12.39 -9.47
CA LEU A 276 -14.58 12.91 -9.22
C LEU A 276 -14.09 13.83 -10.34
N ILE A 277 -14.43 13.51 -11.60
CA ILE A 277 -14.11 14.40 -12.74
C ILE A 277 -14.86 15.73 -12.66
N ARG A 278 -16.15 15.71 -12.27
CA ARG A 278 -16.94 16.94 -12.09
C ARG A 278 -16.38 17.82 -10.98
N GLU A 279 -15.95 17.22 -9.86
CA GLU A 279 -15.36 17.93 -8.72
C GLU A 279 -14.05 18.64 -9.10
N MET A 280 -13.25 18.06 -9.98
CA MET A 280 -12.00 18.67 -10.46
C MET A 280 -12.18 19.76 -11.52
N GLY A 281 -13.39 19.89 -12.08
CA GLY A 281 -13.72 20.95 -13.04
C GLY A 281 -14.23 22.24 -12.40
N ARG A 282 -14.42 22.24 -11.08
CA ARG A 282 -14.76 23.42 -10.28
C ARG A 282 -13.48 24.03 -9.71
#